data_AF-A0A954ILF5-F1
#
_entry.id   AF-A0A954ILF5-F1
#
_cell.length_a   1.000
_cell.length_b   1.000
_cell.length_c   1.000
_cell.angle_alpha   90.00
_cell.angle_beta   90.00
_cell.angle_gamma   90.00
#
_symmetry.space_group_name_H-M   'P 1'
#
loop_
_entity.id
_entity.type
_entity.pdbx_description
1 polymer ?
#
loop_
_entity_poly.entity_id
_entity_poly.type
_entity_poly.pdbx_seq_one_letter_code
_entity_poly.pdbx_strand_id
1 'polypeptide(L)'
;MYRYRNSEIRDLAEQQARFATRSVRVRQLDNAEQLLLELGHAETHQFAEICHRITGYRPDSNGASAPISASDLAHDLRCLVEELSGTLEFPEEQAGEPVYSLEDVSERLGVSVRTIARWRTHGLPSRWYVRDGRKRLGVRHSSLEQFIARHQEVVERGRSFRQLTDQEREGVLLEARRLAHQGLGLTEVSRQVASTFGRAKETIRYTIRTFDSEHPEIAIFPATRSPMTADEKQLAYDLLQKGTRLAELCRRFRQPRRVVEAG
;
A
#
# COMPACT_ATOMS: atom_id res chain seq x y z
N MET A 1 -6.99 11.19 -18.10
CA MET A 1 -6.98 10.16 -19.16
C MET A 1 -6.67 8.83 -18.50
N TYR A 2 -7.59 7.87 -18.58
CA TYR A 2 -7.40 6.56 -17.96
C TYR A 2 -6.34 5.77 -18.74
N ARG A 3 -5.41 5.13 -18.03
CA ARG A 3 -4.32 4.36 -18.65
C ARG A 3 -4.64 2.88 -18.53
N TYR A 4 -5.30 2.35 -19.56
CA TYR A 4 -5.56 0.93 -19.71
C TYR A 4 -4.27 0.16 -20.04
N ARG A 5 -4.21 -1.11 -19.62
CA ARG A 5 -3.11 -2.04 -19.90
C ARG A 5 -3.44 -2.95 -21.08
N ASN A 6 -4.70 -3.33 -21.23
CA ASN A 6 -5.22 -4.07 -22.37
C ASN A 6 -5.97 -3.13 -23.33
N SER A 7 -5.64 -3.19 -24.63
CA SER A 7 -6.24 -2.34 -25.65
C SER A 7 -7.70 -2.68 -25.94
N GLU A 8 -8.10 -3.95 -25.86
CA GLU A 8 -9.47 -4.36 -26.13
C GLU A 8 -10.44 -3.85 -25.05
N ILE A 9 -10.02 -3.83 -23.78
CA ILE A 9 -10.82 -3.24 -22.69
C ILE A 9 -10.94 -1.73 -22.87
N ARG A 10 -9.87 -1.04 -23.28
CA ARG A 10 -9.92 0.39 -23.62
C ARG A 10 -10.92 0.64 -24.74
N ASP A 11 -10.83 -0.13 -25.83
CA ASP A 11 -11.67 0.06 -27.01
C ASP A 11 -13.14 -0.22 -26.65
N LEU A 12 -13.41 -1.22 -25.79
CA LEU A 12 -14.72 -1.44 -25.20
C LEU A 12 -15.20 -0.22 -24.40
N ALA A 13 -14.37 0.33 -23.51
CA ALA A 13 -14.71 1.52 -22.72
C ALA A 13 -15.09 2.71 -23.59
N GLU A 14 -14.28 3.00 -24.61
CA GLU A 14 -14.50 4.12 -25.54
C GLU A 14 -15.79 3.94 -26.34
N GLN A 15 -16.07 2.72 -26.83
CA GLN A 15 -17.30 2.42 -27.56
C GLN A 15 -18.54 2.62 -26.68
N GLN A 16 -18.52 2.11 -25.45
CA GLN A 16 -19.67 2.24 -24.54
C GLN A 16 -19.86 3.68 -24.09
N ALA A 17 -18.78 4.42 -23.81
CA ALA A 17 -18.87 5.83 -23.44
C ALA A 17 -19.46 6.71 -24.54
N ARG A 18 -19.19 6.39 -25.82
CA ARG A 18 -19.64 7.19 -26.97
C ARG A 18 -21.02 6.83 -27.49
N PHE A 19 -21.36 5.54 -27.56
CA PHE A 19 -22.53 5.08 -28.32
C PHE A 19 -23.63 4.48 -27.46
N ALA A 20 -23.34 4.05 -26.23
CA ALA A 20 -24.36 3.41 -25.40
C ALA A 20 -25.31 4.43 -24.74
N THR A 21 -26.59 4.10 -24.72
CA THR A 21 -27.61 4.89 -24.02
C THR A 21 -27.30 4.94 -22.52
N ARG A 22 -27.85 5.95 -21.83
CA ARG A 22 -27.62 6.13 -20.38
C ARG A 22 -27.94 4.86 -19.58
N SER A 23 -29.07 4.21 -19.86
CA SER A 23 -29.50 2.98 -19.18
C SER A 23 -28.56 1.80 -19.39
N VAL A 24 -28.00 1.66 -20.60
CA VAL A 24 -27.03 0.62 -20.92
C VAL A 24 -25.72 0.87 -20.19
N ARG A 25 -25.24 2.12 -20.17
CA ARG A 25 -24.04 2.50 -19.41
C ARG A 25 -24.18 2.24 -17.91
N VAL A 26 -25.35 2.52 -17.30
CA VAL A 26 -25.61 2.19 -15.89
C VAL A 26 -25.48 0.68 -15.65
N ARG A 27 -26.13 -0.14 -16.49
CA ARG A 27 -26.08 -1.60 -16.35
C ARG A 27 -24.65 -2.14 -16.50
N GLN A 28 -23.92 -1.65 -17.50
CA GLN A 28 -22.54 -2.08 -17.74
C GLN A 28 -21.59 -1.64 -16.62
N LEU A 29 -21.81 -0.45 -16.04
CA LEU A 29 -21.10 0.01 -14.86
C LEU A 29 -21.31 -0.94 -13.67
N ASP A 30 -22.56 -1.32 -13.40
CA ASP A 30 -22.87 -2.26 -12.32
C ASP A 30 -22.25 -3.64 -12.57
N ASN A 31 -22.34 -4.16 -13.80
CA ASN A 31 -21.73 -5.43 -14.19
C ASN A 31 -20.20 -5.42 -14.07
N ALA A 32 -19.55 -4.33 -14.50
CA ALA A 32 -18.10 -4.18 -14.43
C ALA A 32 -17.61 -4.11 -12.98
N GLU A 33 -18.36 -3.43 -12.11
CA GLU A 33 -18.05 -3.38 -10.68
C GLU A 33 -18.24 -4.74 -10.01
N GLN A 34 -19.33 -5.44 -10.31
CA GLN A 34 -19.56 -6.77 -9.78
C GLN A 34 -18.47 -7.74 -10.21
N LEU A 35 -18.10 -7.72 -11.50
CA LEU A 35 -16.97 -8.50 -12.01
C LEU A 35 -15.68 -8.16 -11.26
N LEU A 36 -15.39 -6.88 -11.03
CA LEU A 36 -14.20 -6.44 -10.30
C LEU A 36 -14.14 -7.00 -8.87
N LEU A 37 -15.27 -7.05 -8.16
CA LEU A 37 -15.36 -7.60 -6.81
C LEU A 37 -15.21 -9.13 -6.77
N GLU A 38 -15.57 -9.81 -7.86
CA GLU A 38 -15.48 -11.27 -7.97
C GLU A 38 -14.10 -11.78 -8.39
N LEU A 39 -13.25 -10.94 -9.00
CA LEU A 39 -11.95 -11.38 -9.51
C LEU A 39 -11.10 -12.07 -8.42
N GLY A 40 -10.55 -13.23 -8.79
CA GLY A 40 -9.55 -13.95 -8.00
C GLY A 40 -8.13 -13.45 -8.30
N HIS A 41 -7.16 -13.78 -7.44
CA HIS A 41 -5.78 -13.26 -7.58
C HIS A 41 -4.89 -14.06 -8.54
N ALA A 42 -5.33 -15.23 -9.03
CA ALA A 42 -4.48 -16.19 -9.74
C ALA A 42 -5.02 -16.66 -11.10
N GLU A 43 -6.09 -16.02 -11.60
CA GLU A 43 -6.76 -16.43 -12.83
C GLU A 43 -6.34 -15.56 -14.02
N THR A 44 -6.35 -16.16 -15.20
CA THR A 44 -6.28 -15.45 -16.48
C THR A 44 -7.63 -15.49 -17.15
N HIS A 45 -8.01 -14.39 -17.78
CA HIS A 45 -9.34 -14.23 -18.38
C HIS A 45 -9.24 -13.92 -19.87
N GLN A 46 -10.22 -14.40 -20.61
CA GLN A 46 -10.34 -14.11 -22.04
C GLN A 46 -11.18 -12.87 -22.26
N PHE A 47 -10.80 -12.01 -23.21
CA PHE A 47 -11.54 -10.79 -23.52
C PHE A 47 -13.01 -11.06 -23.86
N ALA A 48 -13.29 -12.11 -24.63
CA ALA A 48 -14.66 -12.48 -25.02
C ALA A 48 -15.56 -12.77 -23.80
N GLU A 49 -15.03 -13.41 -22.76
CA GLU A 49 -15.74 -13.67 -21.50
C GLU A 49 -16.05 -12.36 -20.78
N ILE A 50 -15.05 -11.49 -20.64
CA ILE A 50 -15.18 -10.18 -19.98
C ILE A 50 -16.22 -9.30 -20.70
N CYS A 51 -16.12 -9.22 -22.03
CA CYS A 51 -17.04 -8.46 -22.87
C CYS A 51 -18.47 -8.94 -22.69
N HIS A 52 -18.68 -10.26 -22.67
CA HIS A 52 -20.00 -10.86 -22.45
C HIS A 52 -20.53 -10.59 -21.05
N ARG A 53 -19.70 -10.69 -20.01
CA ARG A 53 -20.12 -10.38 -18.63
C ARG A 53 -20.54 -8.92 -18.44
N ILE A 54 -19.86 -8.00 -19.12
CA ILE A 54 -20.16 -6.56 -19.00
C ILE A 54 -21.36 -6.18 -19.87
N THR A 55 -21.36 -6.58 -21.14
CA THR A 55 -22.31 -6.08 -22.14
C THR A 55 -23.45 -7.04 -22.48
N GLY A 56 -23.32 -8.32 -22.15
CA GLY A 56 -24.20 -9.40 -22.61
C GLY A 56 -23.88 -9.89 -24.03
N TYR A 57 -23.06 -9.19 -24.80
CA TYR A 57 -22.68 -9.53 -26.16
C TYR A 57 -21.39 -10.36 -26.21
N ARG A 58 -21.36 -11.41 -27.03
CA ARG A 58 -20.15 -12.18 -27.30
C ARG A 58 -19.53 -11.69 -28.61
N PRO A 59 -18.30 -11.15 -28.60
CA PRO A 59 -17.65 -10.77 -29.83
C PRO A 59 -17.24 -12.01 -30.64
N ASP A 60 -17.50 -11.98 -31.95
CA ASP A 60 -17.00 -12.99 -32.88
C ASP A 60 -15.47 -12.96 -32.85
N SER A 61 -14.90 -13.99 -32.24
CA SER A 61 -13.47 -14.06 -31.95
C SER A 61 -12.71 -14.52 -33.21
N ASN A 62 -12.51 -13.63 -34.17
CA ASN A 62 -11.74 -13.93 -35.39
C ASN A 62 -10.21 -14.00 -35.13
N GLY A 63 -9.77 -13.78 -33.90
CA GLY A 63 -8.40 -14.01 -33.44
C GLY A 63 -8.40 -14.35 -31.95
N ALA A 64 -7.50 -15.25 -31.53
CA ALA A 64 -7.33 -15.58 -30.12
C ALA A 64 -6.69 -14.37 -29.40
N SER A 65 -7.53 -13.56 -28.73
CA SER A 65 -7.04 -12.51 -27.84
C SER A 65 -6.09 -13.09 -26.80
N ALA A 66 -5.05 -12.34 -26.46
CA ALA A 66 -4.12 -12.78 -25.43
C ALA A 66 -4.84 -12.86 -24.07
N PRO A 67 -4.59 -13.90 -23.26
CA PRO A 67 -5.16 -13.98 -21.93
C PRO A 67 -4.71 -12.79 -21.07
N ILE A 68 -5.65 -12.21 -20.33
CA ILE A 68 -5.44 -11.04 -19.47
C ILE A 68 -5.22 -11.53 -18.04
N SER A 69 -4.17 -11.05 -17.37
CA SER A 69 -3.94 -11.38 -15.97
C SER A 69 -5.02 -10.75 -15.07
N ALA A 70 -5.41 -11.41 -13.97
CA ALA A 70 -6.37 -10.83 -13.03
C ALA A 70 -5.95 -9.45 -12.48
N SER A 71 -4.65 -9.22 -12.28
CA SER A 71 -4.11 -7.92 -11.82
C SER A 71 -4.30 -6.82 -12.87
N ASP A 72 -4.03 -7.12 -14.14
CA ASP A 72 -4.23 -6.16 -15.23
C ASP A 72 -5.71 -5.91 -15.48
N LEU A 73 -6.53 -6.98 -15.42
CA LEU A 73 -7.96 -6.90 -15.56
C LEU A 73 -8.59 -6.06 -14.43
N ALA A 74 -8.20 -6.26 -13.17
CA ALA A 74 -8.71 -5.47 -12.06
C ALA A 74 -8.38 -3.97 -12.21
N HIS A 75 -7.16 -3.66 -12.67
CA HIS A 75 -6.76 -2.28 -12.97
C HIS A 75 -7.61 -1.69 -14.11
N ASP A 76 -7.82 -2.42 -15.19
CA ASP A 76 -8.58 -1.96 -16.36
C ASP A 76 -10.08 -1.85 -16.10
N LEU A 77 -10.67 -2.77 -15.33
CA LEU A 77 -12.07 -2.68 -14.91
C LEU A 77 -12.31 -1.49 -13.98
N ARG A 78 -11.38 -1.18 -13.08
CA ARG A 78 -11.47 0.07 -12.30
C ARG A 78 -11.49 1.28 -13.23
N CYS A 79 -10.59 1.32 -14.22
CA CYS A 79 -10.58 2.41 -15.22
C CYS A 79 -11.92 2.50 -15.95
N LEU A 80 -12.48 1.37 -16.38
CA LEU A 80 -13.79 1.30 -17.05
C LEU A 80 -14.93 1.83 -16.16
N VAL A 81 -14.98 1.41 -14.90
CA VAL A 81 -15.99 1.85 -13.92
C VAL A 81 -15.90 3.36 -13.70
N GLU A 82 -14.69 3.90 -13.52
CA GLU A 82 -14.47 5.34 -13.36
C GLU A 82 -14.80 6.11 -14.64
N GLU A 83 -14.43 5.60 -15.81
CA GLU A 83 -14.74 6.26 -17.07
C GLU A 83 -16.24 6.33 -17.33
N LEU A 84 -16.94 5.19 -17.23
CA LEU A 84 -18.39 5.13 -17.44
C LEU A 84 -19.15 5.97 -16.42
N SER A 85 -18.82 5.87 -15.13
CA SER A 85 -19.48 6.68 -14.09
C SER A 85 -19.25 8.18 -14.30
N GLY A 86 -18.06 8.58 -14.77
CA GLY A 86 -17.76 9.98 -15.09
C GLY A 86 -18.65 10.60 -16.18
N THR A 87 -19.19 9.75 -17.08
CA THR A 87 -20.12 10.17 -18.14
C THR A 87 -21.60 10.22 -17.71
N LEU A 88 -21.93 9.75 -16.51
CA LEU A 88 -23.31 9.58 -16.05
C LEU A 88 -23.76 10.65 -15.06
N GLU A 89 -22.82 11.39 -14.49
CA GLU A 89 -23.05 12.50 -13.55
C GLU A 89 -24.03 12.14 -12.44
N PHE A 90 -23.85 10.98 -11.82
CA PHE A 90 -24.74 10.49 -10.77
C PHE A 90 -24.75 11.41 -9.55
N PRO A 91 -25.90 11.95 -9.14
CA PRO A 91 -26.04 12.55 -7.83
C PRO A 91 -25.77 11.50 -6.74
N GLU A 92 -25.13 11.91 -5.65
CA GLU A 92 -24.84 11.02 -4.51
C GLU A 92 -26.13 10.36 -3.96
N GLU A 93 -27.26 11.08 -4.00
CA GLU A 93 -28.56 10.62 -3.53
C GLU A 93 -29.14 9.46 -4.38
N GLN A 94 -28.73 9.35 -5.65
CA GLN A 94 -29.17 8.26 -6.52
C GLN A 94 -28.45 6.94 -6.25
N ALA A 95 -27.41 6.93 -5.42
CA ALA A 95 -26.72 5.70 -5.05
C ALA A 95 -27.64 4.74 -4.26
N GLY A 96 -28.65 5.25 -3.55
CA GLY A 96 -29.58 4.45 -2.75
C GLY A 96 -28.94 3.82 -1.50
N GLU A 97 -27.65 4.08 -1.28
CA GLU A 97 -26.87 3.60 -0.14
C GLU A 97 -25.79 4.65 0.21
N PRO A 98 -25.20 4.61 1.42
CA PRO A 98 -24.13 5.53 1.78
C PRO A 98 -22.93 5.41 0.84
N VAL A 99 -22.45 6.55 0.34
CA VAL A 99 -21.22 6.66 -0.46
C VAL A 99 -20.16 7.34 0.38
N TYR A 100 -18.99 6.72 0.47
CA TYR A 100 -17.85 7.24 1.23
C TYR A 100 -16.82 7.85 0.29
N SER A 101 -16.31 9.04 0.63
CA SER A 101 -15.10 9.56 0.02
C SER A 101 -13.88 8.71 0.43
N LEU A 102 -12.74 8.91 -0.24
CA LEU A 102 -11.52 8.18 0.12
C LEU A 102 -11.05 8.54 1.54
N GLU A 103 -11.30 9.77 1.94
CA GLU A 103 -11.05 10.30 3.28
C GLU A 103 -11.95 9.60 4.32
N ASP A 104 -13.26 9.47 4.05
CA ASP A 104 -14.20 8.77 4.93
C ASP A 104 -13.81 7.29 5.10
N VAL A 105 -13.41 6.62 4.02
CA VAL A 105 -12.93 5.23 4.07
C VAL A 105 -11.65 5.11 4.89
N SER A 106 -10.72 6.06 4.73
CA SER A 106 -9.47 6.15 5.48
C SER A 106 -9.73 6.30 6.98
N GLU A 107 -10.64 7.20 7.37
CA GLU A 107 -11.03 7.41 8.77
C GLU A 107 -11.72 6.18 9.36
N ARG A 108 -12.77 5.67 8.70
CA ARG A 108 -13.56 4.53 9.16
C ARG A 108 -12.74 3.26 9.34
N LEU A 109 -11.79 3.00 8.44
CA LEU A 109 -10.99 1.78 8.48
C LEU A 109 -9.68 1.94 9.24
N GLY A 110 -9.33 3.16 9.64
CA GLY A 110 -8.09 3.43 10.35
C GLY A 110 -6.84 3.18 9.50
N VAL A 111 -6.90 3.43 8.20
CA VAL A 111 -5.77 3.24 7.26
C VAL A 111 -5.45 4.54 6.53
N SER A 112 -4.24 4.68 6.00
CA SER A 112 -3.88 5.91 5.28
C SER A 112 -4.60 6.02 3.93
N VAL A 113 -4.81 7.25 3.42
CA VAL A 113 -5.33 7.49 2.06
C VAL A 113 -4.44 6.81 1.00
N ARG A 114 -3.13 6.70 1.24
CA ARG A 114 -2.20 5.97 0.36
C ARG A 114 -2.47 4.46 0.34
N THR A 115 -2.90 3.88 1.45
CA THR A 115 -3.36 2.49 1.53
C THR A 115 -4.63 2.29 0.72
N ILE A 116 -5.59 3.20 0.84
CA ILE A 116 -6.82 3.17 0.01
C ILE A 116 -6.49 3.31 -1.48
N ALA A 117 -5.60 4.24 -1.84
CA ALA A 117 -5.13 4.39 -3.22
C ALA A 117 -4.46 3.09 -3.75
N ARG A 118 -3.72 2.38 -2.89
CA ARG A 118 -3.15 1.07 -3.24
C ARG A 118 -4.23 0.01 -3.41
N TRP A 119 -5.25 -0.03 -2.55
CA TRP A 119 -6.38 -0.96 -2.69
C TRP A 119 -7.18 -0.72 -3.96
N ARG A 120 -7.31 0.53 -4.41
CA ARG A 120 -7.87 0.84 -5.74
C ARG A 120 -7.08 0.15 -6.85
N THR A 121 -5.75 0.10 -6.77
CA THR A 121 -4.93 -0.66 -7.74
C THR A 121 -5.15 -2.18 -7.64
N HIS A 122 -5.68 -2.66 -6.52
CA HIS A 122 -6.02 -4.06 -6.30
C HIS A 122 -7.53 -4.35 -6.44
N GLY A 123 -8.30 -3.44 -7.04
CA GLY A 123 -9.69 -3.67 -7.38
C GLY A 123 -10.73 -3.20 -6.37
N LEU A 124 -10.38 -2.28 -5.45
CA LEU A 124 -11.41 -1.52 -4.73
C LEU A 124 -12.23 -0.68 -5.74
N PRO A 125 -13.53 -0.94 -5.94
CA PRO A 125 -14.32 -0.21 -6.91
C PRO A 125 -14.57 1.22 -6.44
N SER A 126 -14.44 2.16 -7.37
CA SER A 126 -14.74 3.57 -7.13
C SER A 126 -15.47 4.19 -8.30
N ARG A 127 -16.49 4.99 -8.03
CA ARG A 127 -17.33 5.68 -9.02
C ARG A 127 -17.24 7.19 -8.86
N TRP A 128 -17.50 7.92 -9.93
CA TRP A 128 -17.75 9.36 -9.84
C TRP A 128 -19.19 9.64 -9.44
N TYR A 129 -19.34 10.49 -8.43
CA TYR A 129 -20.60 11.08 -8.00
C TYR A 129 -20.53 12.60 -8.05
N VAL A 130 -21.67 13.25 -8.18
CA VAL A 130 -21.82 14.70 -8.09
C VAL A 130 -22.35 15.03 -6.71
N ARG A 131 -21.56 15.77 -5.93
CA ARG A 131 -21.93 16.30 -4.63
C ARG A 131 -21.61 17.79 -4.60
N ASP A 132 -22.57 18.62 -4.21
CA ASP A 132 -22.44 20.08 -4.20
C ASP A 132 -21.98 20.65 -5.57
N GLY A 133 -22.48 20.06 -6.67
CA GLY A 133 -22.12 20.44 -8.04
C GLY A 133 -20.69 20.09 -8.44
N ARG A 134 -19.93 19.37 -7.62
CA ARG A 134 -18.56 18.93 -7.92
C ARG A 134 -18.49 17.41 -8.06
N LYS A 135 -17.77 16.93 -9.08
CA LYS A 135 -17.46 15.51 -9.24
C LYS A 135 -16.48 15.08 -8.16
N ARG A 136 -16.87 14.09 -7.36
CA ARG A 136 -16.04 13.45 -6.34
C ARG A 136 -16.04 11.95 -6.56
N LEU A 137 -14.91 11.34 -6.23
CA LEU A 137 -14.79 9.90 -6.27
C LEU A 137 -15.36 9.32 -4.99
N GLY A 138 -16.23 8.33 -5.11
CA GLY A 138 -16.90 7.68 -3.99
C GLY A 138 -16.88 6.17 -4.09
N VAL A 139 -16.88 5.52 -2.93
CA VAL A 139 -16.98 4.07 -2.77
C VAL A 139 -18.30 3.78 -2.07
N ARG A 140 -19.13 2.91 -2.66
CA ARG A 140 -20.40 2.51 -2.05
C ARG A 140 -20.16 1.67 -0.81
N HIS A 141 -21.07 1.77 0.18
CA HIS A 141 -20.98 0.99 1.41
C HIS A 141 -20.94 -0.51 1.14
N SER A 142 -21.85 -1.03 0.31
CA SER A 142 -21.90 -2.45 -0.06
C SER A 142 -20.60 -2.93 -0.71
N SER A 143 -20.06 -2.18 -1.67
CA SER A 143 -18.82 -2.51 -2.37
C SER A 143 -17.62 -2.49 -1.44
N LEU A 144 -17.58 -1.55 -0.49
CA LEU A 144 -16.53 -1.48 0.52
C LEU A 144 -16.57 -2.71 1.44
N GLU A 145 -17.75 -3.10 1.92
CA GLU A 145 -17.89 -4.27 2.79
C GLU A 145 -17.53 -5.57 2.08
N GLN A 146 -17.95 -5.74 0.83
CA GLN A 146 -17.57 -6.90 0.02
C GLN A 146 -16.05 -6.96 -0.22
N PHE A 147 -15.42 -5.83 -0.52
CA PHE A 147 -13.97 -5.76 -0.65
C PHE A 147 -13.27 -6.12 0.67
N ILE A 148 -13.72 -5.59 1.80
CA ILE A 148 -13.15 -5.92 3.12
C ILE A 148 -13.30 -7.41 3.42
N ALA A 149 -14.48 -7.98 3.19
CA ALA A 149 -14.75 -9.40 3.45
C ALA A 149 -13.84 -10.31 2.61
N ARG A 150 -13.54 -9.94 1.37
CA ARG A 150 -12.67 -10.72 0.47
C ARG A 150 -11.17 -10.50 0.73
N HIS A 151 -10.80 -9.36 1.31
CA HIS A 151 -9.40 -8.96 1.53
C HIS A 151 -9.05 -8.78 3.01
N GLN A 152 -9.73 -9.47 3.93
CA GLN A 152 -9.57 -9.30 5.40
C GLN A 152 -8.10 -9.30 5.84
N GLU A 153 -7.27 -10.23 5.35
CA GLU A 153 -5.84 -10.27 5.70
C GLU A 153 -5.05 -9.02 5.24
N VAL A 154 -5.43 -8.43 4.10
CA VAL A 154 -4.79 -7.21 3.56
C VAL A 154 -5.24 -5.98 4.34
N VAL A 155 -6.50 -5.96 4.79
CA VAL A 155 -7.08 -4.90 5.62
C VAL A 155 -6.46 -4.90 7.02
N GLU A 156 -6.32 -6.06 7.64
CA GLU A 156 -5.66 -6.21 8.95
C GLU A 156 -4.19 -5.79 8.89
N ARG A 157 -3.46 -6.22 7.85
CA ARG A 157 -2.08 -5.76 7.60
C ARG A 157 -2.02 -4.24 7.40
N GLY A 158 -2.97 -3.66 6.66
CA GLY A 158 -3.07 -2.21 6.46
C GLY A 158 -3.35 -1.42 7.74
N ARG A 159 -4.22 -1.94 8.62
CA ARG A 159 -4.52 -1.36 9.95
C ARG A 159 -3.34 -1.43 10.91
N SER A 160 -2.63 -2.56 10.92
CA SER A 160 -1.41 -2.72 11.73
C SER A 160 -0.30 -1.73 11.35
N PHE A 161 -0.33 -1.25 10.09
CA PHE A 161 0.64 -0.31 9.51
C PHE A 161 0.34 1.18 9.83
N ARG A 162 -0.72 1.51 10.58
CA ARG A 162 -0.89 2.89 11.07
C ARG A 162 0.36 3.28 11.87
N GLN A 163 0.87 4.48 11.62
CA GLN A 163 1.94 5.10 12.40
C GLN A 163 1.54 5.03 13.87
N LEU A 164 2.45 4.56 14.74
CA LEU A 164 2.21 4.52 16.18
C LEU A 164 1.80 5.93 16.63
N THR A 165 0.68 6.03 17.34
CA THR A 165 0.34 7.29 18.02
C THR A 165 1.43 7.62 19.03
N ASP A 166 1.59 8.89 19.42
CA ASP A 166 2.64 9.28 20.38
C ASP A 166 2.51 8.52 21.71
N GLN A 167 1.27 8.30 22.16
CA GLN A 167 0.98 7.50 23.35
C GLN A 167 1.35 6.01 23.19
N GLU A 168 1.06 5.42 22.02
CA GLU A 168 1.50 4.04 21.73
C GLU A 168 3.03 3.96 21.58
N ARG A 169 3.69 4.97 21.00
CA ARG A 169 5.15 5.06 20.90
C ARG A 169 5.78 5.09 22.29
N GLU A 170 5.27 5.92 23.20
CA GLU A 170 5.74 5.96 24.59
C GLU A 170 5.55 4.61 25.29
N GLY A 171 4.37 3.98 25.15
CA GLY A 171 4.09 2.66 25.72
C GLY A 171 5.04 1.58 25.19
N VAL A 172 5.30 1.60 23.88
CA VAL A 172 6.27 0.71 23.22
C VAL A 172 7.68 0.91 23.78
N LEU A 173 8.13 2.15 23.97
CA LEU A 173 9.46 2.47 24.48
C LEU A 173 9.63 2.09 25.95
N LEU A 174 8.60 2.34 26.79
CA LEU A 174 8.59 1.93 28.19
C LEU A 174 8.70 0.42 28.35
N GLU A 175 7.88 -0.34 27.61
CA GLU A 175 7.90 -1.80 27.66
C GLU A 175 9.20 -2.36 27.06
N ALA A 176 9.70 -1.77 25.98
CA ALA A 176 11.00 -2.14 25.42
C ALA A 176 12.14 -1.93 26.42
N ARG A 177 12.13 -0.81 27.16
CA ARG A 177 13.12 -0.54 28.21
C ARG A 177 13.01 -1.56 29.36
N ARG A 178 11.79 -1.89 29.79
CA ARG A 178 11.56 -2.92 30.83
C ARG A 178 12.13 -4.28 30.44
N LEU A 179 11.93 -4.70 29.19
CA LEU A 179 12.44 -5.96 28.66
C LEU A 179 13.95 -5.93 28.42
N ALA A 180 14.51 -4.80 27.96
CA ALA A 180 15.95 -4.61 27.83
C ALA A 180 16.67 -4.71 29.18
N HIS A 181 16.08 -4.19 30.26
CA HIS A 181 16.62 -4.35 31.63
C HIS A 181 16.67 -5.81 32.10
N GLN A 182 15.88 -6.71 31.51
CA GLN A 182 15.94 -8.15 31.79
C GLN A 182 17.05 -8.86 31.01
N GLY A 183 17.85 -8.12 30.23
CA GLY A 183 18.96 -8.66 29.44
C GLY A 183 18.56 -9.20 28.06
N LEU A 184 17.32 -8.97 27.62
CA LEU A 184 16.83 -9.42 26.32
C LEU A 184 17.43 -8.56 25.18
N GLY A 185 17.80 -9.21 24.08
CA GLY A 185 18.33 -8.52 22.90
C GLY A 185 17.24 -7.83 22.09
N LEU A 186 17.61 -6.82 21.27
CA LEU A 186 16.68 -6.04 20.42
C LEU A 186 15.69 -6.91 19.64
N THR A 187 16.15 -8.02 19.06
CA THR A 187 15.31 -8.92 18.26
C THR A 187 14.21 -9.61 19.08
N GLU A 188 14.50 -9.96 20.34
CA GLU A 188 13.55 -10.59 21.26
C GLU A 188 12.59 -9.56 21.84
N VAL A 189 13.11 -8.41 22.26
CA VAL A 189 12.30 -7.29 22.73
C VAL A 189 11.32 -6.84 21.65
N SER A 190 11.75 -6.64 20.40
CA SER A 190 10.85 -6.27 19.31
C SER A 190 9.76 -7.32 19.04
N ARG A 191 10.02 -8.61 19.27
CA ARG A 191 9.02 -9.67 19.08
C ARG A 191 7.98 -9.65 20.20
N GLN A 192 8.42 -9.51 21.44
CA GLN A 192 7.55 -9.57 22.61
C GLN A 192 6.69 -8.31 22.74
N VAL A 193 7.27 -7.14 22.49
CA VAL A 193 6.51 -5.88 22.41
C VAL A 193 5.52 -5.92 21.24
N ALA A 194 5.91 -6.46 20.09
CA ALA A 194 4.98 -6.65 18.96
C ALA A 194 3.76 -7.50 19.33
N SER A 195 3.93 -8.60 20.07
CA SER A 195 2.81 -9.43 20.53
C SER A 195 1.92 -8.70 21.54
N THR A 196 2.48 -7.87 22.42
CA THR A 196 1.70 -7.13 23.43
C THR A 196 0.86 -6.02 22.81
N PHE A 197 1.40 -5.30 21.83
CA PHE A 197 0.73 -4.16 21.20
C PHE A 197 0.00 -4.50 19.90
N GLY A 198 0.01 -5.77 19.46
CA GLY A 198 -0.63 -6.20 18.22
C GLY A 198 -0.03 -5.54 16.96
N ARG A 199 1.28 -5.24 16.98
CA ARG A 199 1.98 -4.53 15.90
C ARG A 199 2.99 -5.43 15.20
N ALA A 200 3.39 -5.04 13.99
CA ALA A 200 4.45 -5.75 13.28
C ALA A 200 5.80 -5.60 14.01
N LYS A 201 6.55 -6.71 14.12
CA LYS A 201 7.89 -6.74 14.74
C LYS A 201 8.84 -5.68 14.18
N GLU A 202 8.81 -5.49 12.85
CA GLU A 202 9.71 -4.53 12.20
C GLU A 202 9.32 -3.08 12.51
N THR A 203 8.04 -2.78 12.68
CA THR A 203 7.58 -1.45 13.13
C THR A 203 8.12 -1.12 14.51
N ILE A 204 7.97 -2.04 15.47
CA ILE A 204 8.51 -1.88 16.82
C ILE A 204 10.03 -1.74 16.78
N ARG A 205 10.72 -2.58 16.01
CA ARG A 205 12.18 -2.52 15.86
C ARG A 205 12.63 -1.17 15.31
N TYR A 206 11.93 -0.66 14.31
CA TYR A 206 12.22 0.64 13.72
C TYR A 206 11.98 1.76 14.73
N THR A 207 10.86 1.75 15.45
CA THR A 207 10.57 2.74 16.51
C THR A 207 11.66 2.79 17.58
N ILE A 208 12.12 1.63 18.07
CA ILE A 208 13.21 1.56 19.05
C ILE A 208 14.50 2.10 18.46
N ARG A 209 14.86 1.73 17.22
CA ARG A 209 16.08 2.22 16.56
C ARG A 209 16.05 3.72 16.31
N THR A 210 14.91 4.25 15.86
CA THR A 210 14.73 5.67 15.62
C THR A 210 14.91 6.43 16.94
N PHE A 211 14.28 5.97 18.03
CA PHE A 211 14.47 6.54 19.36
C PHE A 211 15.93 6.49 19.82
N ASP A 212 16.60 5.34 19.69
CA ASP A 212 18.00 5.17 20.08
C ASP A 212 18.95 6.08 19.26
N SER A 213 18.59 6.39 18.01
CA SER A 213 19.35 7.31 17.16
C SER A 213 19.06 8.79 17.44
N GLU A 214 17.82 9.13 17.80
CA GLU A 214 17.39 10.49 18.14
C GLU A 214 17.83 10.89 19.56
N HIS A 215 17.95 9.92 20.46
CA HIS A 215 18.28 10.11 21.87
C HIS A 215 19.41 9.19 22.35
N PRO A 216 20.66 9.38 21.88
CA PRO A 216 21.80 8.52 22.23
C PRO A 216 22.07 8.44 23.74
N GLU A 217 21.77 9.49 24.49
CA GLU A 217 21.98 9.61 25.93
C GLU A 217 21.06 8.72 26.78
N ILE A 218 19.88 8.37 26.24
CA ILE A 218 18.88 7.53 26.91
C ILE A 218 18.48 6.31 26.07
N ALA A 219 19.36 5.91 25.15
CA ALA A 219 19.14 4.77 24.25
C ALA A 219 18.84 3.48 25.05
N ILE A 220 17.82 2.76 24.58
CA ILE A 220 17.41 1.46 25.11
C ILE A 220 18.44 0.40 24.71
N PHE A 221 18.89 0.44 23.46
CA PHE A 221 19.99 -0.37 22.96
C PHE A 221 21.13 0.54 22.49
N PRO A 222 22.01 0.99 23.39
CA PRO A 222 23.14 1.83 23.01
C PRO A 222 23.95 1.13 21.91
N ALA A 223 24.21 1.86 20.83
CA ALA A 223 24.98 1.33 19.72
C ALA A 223 26.36 0.88 20.24
N THR A 224 26.64 -0.42 20.14
CA THR A 224 27.97 -0.97 20.48
C THR A 224 29.11 -0.34 19.68
N ARG A 225 28.81 0.42 18.60
CA ARG A 225 29.77 1.13 17.75
C ARG A 225 29.15 2.39 17.15
N SER A 226 29.66 3.56 17.52
CA SER A 226 29.39 4.80 16.78
C SER A 226 30.05 4.72 15.39
N PRO A 227 29.40 5.20 14.32
CA PRO A 227 30.07 5.38 13.03
C PRO A 227 31.22 6.39 13.18
N MET A 228 32.32 6.17 12.46
CA MET A 228 33.45 7.11 12.48
C MET A 228 33.00 8.50 12.01
N THR A 229 33.37 9.54 12.75
CA THR A 229 33.18 10.93 12.33
C THR A 229 34.02 11.23 11.08
N ALA A 230 33.70 12.32 10.37
CA ALA A 230 34.47 12.73 9.18
C ALA A 230 35.96 12.95 9.52
N ASP A 231 36.23 13.55 10.68
CA ASP A 231 37.59 13.78 11.18
C ASP A 231 38.31 12.47 11.52
N GLU A 232 37.61 11.49 12.10
CA GLU A 232 38.17 10.17 12.38
C GLU A 232 38.50 9.40 11.10
N LYS A 233 37.68 9.54 10.05
CA LYS A 233 37.96 8.93 8.74
C LYS A 233 39.18 9.56 8.09
N GLN A 234 39.29 10.90 8.11
CA GLN A 234 40.46 11.60 7.60
C GLN A 234 41.73 11.21 8.36
N LEU A 235 41.65 11.14 9.70
CA LEU A 235 42.77 10.71 10.53
C LEU A 235 43.17 9.25 10.26
N ALA A 236 42.20 8.35 10.06
CA ALA A 236 42.48 6.96 9.72
C ALA A 236 43.12 6.82 8.33
N TYR A 237 42.66 7.60 7.35
CA TYR A 237 43.25 7.67 6.01
C TYR A 237 44.69 8.18 6.05
N ASP A 238 44.95 9.28 6.75
CA ASP A 238 46.29 9.85 6.91
C ASP A 238 47.26 8.88 7.59
N LEU A 239 46.78 8.14 8.60
CA LEU A 239 47.57 7.12 9.29
C LEU A 239 47.82 5.88 8.42
N LEU A 240 46.88 5.51 7.55
CA LEU A 240 47.04 4.43 6.57
C LEU A 240 48.09 4.81 5.51
N GLN A 241 48.05 6.06 5.01
CA GLN A 241 49.05 6.59 4.07
C GLN A 241 50.45 6.67 4.69
N LYS A 242 50.55 6.91 6.00
CA LYS A 242 51.81 6.88 6.77
C LYS A 242 52.29 5.46 7.11
N GLY A 243 51.63 4.41 6.62
CA GLY A 243 52.06 3.02 6.77
C GLY A 243 51.59 2.32 8.05
N THR A 244 50.64 2.89 8.80
CA THR A 244 50.05 2.21 9.96
C THR A 244 49.27 0.99 9.53
N ARG A 245 49.46 -0.15 10.19
CA ARG A 245 48.78 -1.40 9.83
C ARG A 245 47.29 -1.28 10.08
N LEU A 246 46.50 -1.73 9.11
CA LEU A 246 45.04 -1.67 9.17
C LEU A 246 44.43 -2.39 10.38
N ALA A 247 45.06 -3.48 10.85
CA ALA A 247 44.64 -4.19 12.06
C ALA A 247 44.75 -3.32 13.33
N GLU A 248 45.73 -2.41 13.38
CA GLU A 248 45.95 -1.49 14.48
C GLU A 248 44.94 -0.33 14.44
N LEU A 249 44.64 0.18 13.25
CA LEU A 249 43.58 1.17 13.03
C LEU A 249 42.19 0.61 13.39
N CYS A 250 41.89 -0.63 13.00
CA CYS A 250 40.63 -1.29 13.37
C CYS A 250 40.47 -1.44 14.89
N ARG A 251 41.56 -1.71 15.62
CA ARG A 251 41.53 -1.77 17.10
C ARG A 251 41.37 -0.38 17.70
N ARG A 252 42.10 0.61 17.19
CA ARG A 252 42.09 1.99 17.68
C ARG A 252 40.72 2.65 17.54
N PHE A 253 40.08 2.49 16.38
CA PHE A 253 38.74 3.07 16.12
C PHE A 253 37.58 2.11 16.45
N ARG A 254 37.88 0.90 16.93
CA ARG A 254 36.91 -0.17 17.20
C ARG A 254 35.97 -0.46 16.01
N GLN A 255 36.47 -0.25 14.80
CA GLN A 255 35.73 -0.43 13.55
C GLN A 255 36.18 -1.68 12.78
N PRO A 256 35.27 -2.30 12.00
CA PRO A 256 35.64 -3.36 11.09
C PRO A 256 36.45 -2.82 9.91
N ARG A 257 37.31 -3.67 9.35
CA ARG A 257 38.23 -3.37 8.24
C ARG A 257 37.60 -2.55 7.10
N ARG A 258 36.37 -2.93 6.70
CA ARG A 258 35.61 -2.29 5.62
C ARG A 258 35.31 -0.80 5.84
N VAL A 259 35.17 -0.36 7.10
CA VAL A 259 34.85 1.04 7.44
C VAL A 259 36.12 1.89 7.46
N VAL A 260 37.24 1.30 7.87
CA VAL A 260 38.55 1.96 7.93
C VAL A 260 39.18 2.09 6.53
N GLU A 261 38.89 1.16 5.61
CA GLU A 261 39.33 1.20 4.20
C GLU A 261 38.50 2.13 3.30
N ALA A 262 37.30 2.56 3.76
CA ALA A 262 36.34 3.32 2.95
C ALA A 262 36.37 4.84 3.20
N GLY A 263 37.36 5.33 3.93
CA GLY A 263 37.70 6.76 4.07
C GLY A 263 38.87 7.09 3.16
#